data_AF-A0A818P4F6-F1
#
_entry.id   AF-A0A818P4F6-F1
#
_cell.length_a   1.000
_cell.length_b   1.000
_cell.length_c   1.000
_cell.angle_alpha   90.00
_cell.angle_beta   90.00
_cell.angle_gamma   90.00
#
_symmetry.space_group_name_H-M   'P 1'
#
loop_
_entity.id
_entity.type
_entity.pdbx_description
1 polymer ?
#
loop_
_entity_poly.entity_id
_entity_poly.type
_entity_poly.pdbx_seq_one_letter_code
_entity_poly.pdbx_strand_id
1 'polypeptide(L)'
;MNSRRSFQKLILYRGGTLTNEMIEEYKQAIASYAIKWLGFTSTSRDLHVAESFHGNTLFIIEIQTKFMHSTNLSDISSVSHHPDEQEVLLQAGHYFEVEKVSSINGKYVIYLVF
;
A
#
# COMPACT_ATOMS: atom_id res chain seq x y z
N MET A 1 -14.10 -12.79 -30.50
CA MET A 1 -13.00 -11.79 -30.37
C MET A 1 -12.89 -11.44 -28.89
N ASN A 2 -12.00 -12.11 -28.16
CA ASN A 2 -11.88 -11.94 -26.71
C ASN A 2 -11.03 -10.70 -26.40
N SER A 3 -11.70 -9.57 -26.16
CA SER A 3 -11.06 -8.39 -25.57
C SER A 3 -10.67 -8.74 -24.13
N ARG A 4 -9.40 -9.11 -23.93
CA ARG A 4 -8.79 -9.08 -22.60
C ARG A 4 -8.74 -7.61 -22.19
N ARG A 5 -9.70 -7.15 -21.38
CA ARG A 5 -9.53 -5.91 -20.62
C ARG A 5 -8.28 -6.09 -19.76
N SER A 6 -7.16 -5.51 -20.16
CA SER A 6 -6.03 -5.31 -19.26
C SER A 6 -6.50 -4.29 -18.23
N PHE A 7 -6.94 -4.76 -17.07
CA PHE A 7 -7.16 -3.86 -15.95
C PHE A 7 -5.82 -3.21 -15.64
N GLN A 8 -5.78 -1.87 -15.68
CA GLN A 8 -4.62 -1.16 -15.19
C GLN A 8 -4.50 -1.44 -13.68
N LYS A 9 -3.28 -1.42 -13.16
CA LYS A 9 -3.00 -1.61 -11.74
C LYS A 9 -2.33 -0.34 -11.25
N LEU A 10 -2.77 0.18 -10.11
CA LEU A 10 -2.07 1.25 -9.41
C LEU A 10 -1.23 0.61 -8.31
N ILE A 11 0.08 0.83 -8.34
CA ILE A 11 0.98 0.40 -7.26
C ILE A 11 1.33 1.61 -6.41
N LEU A 12 1.17 1.46 -5.11
CA LEU A 12 1.53 2.47 -4.10
C LEU A 12 2.50 1.86 -3.10
N TYR A 13 3.31 2.72 -2.51
CA TYR A 13 4.37 2.36 -1.59
C TYR A 13 4.23 3.16 -0.30
N ARG A 14 4.60 2.53 0.82
CA ARG A 14 4.66 3.20 2.12
C ARG A 14 5.81 2.64 2.94
N GLY A 15 6.71 3.51 3.38
CA GLY A 15 7.66 3.19 4.45
C GLY A 15 7.00 3.30 5.82
N GLY A 16 7.45 2.48 6.77
CA GLY A 16 6.99 2.58 8.16
C GLY A 16 7.79 1.72 9.13
N THR A 17 7.49 1.90 10.41
CA THR A 17 8.04 1.09 11.50
C THR A 17 6.91 0.29 12.14
N LEU A 18 7.07 -1.03 12.16
CA LEU A 18 6.16 -1.97 12.81
C LEU A 18 6.86 -2.66 13.98
N THR A 19 6.11 -2.97 15.03
CA THR A 19 6.60 -3.88 16.07
C THR A 19 6.58 -5.32 15.56
N ASN A 20 7.25 -6.23 16.25
CA ASN A 20 7.24 -7.65 15.87
C ASN A 20 5.84 -8.24 15.94
N GLU A 21 5.03 -7.83 16.92
CA GLU A 21 3.65 -8.28 17.07
C GLU A 21 2.80 -7.88 15.86
N MET A 22 2.96 -6.64 15.37
CA MET A 22 2.28 -6.18 14.16
C MET A 22 2.74 -6.97 12.92
N ILE A 23 4.05 -7.26 12.80
CA ILE A 23 4.57 -8.09 11.71
C ILE A 23 3.97 -9.49 11.73
N GLU A 24 3.84 -10.10 12.91
CA GLU A 24 3.21 -11.41 13.05
C GLU A 24 1.72 -11.38 12.68
N GLU A 25 1.00 -10.30 12.99
CA GLU A 25 -0.38 -10.11 12.54
C GLU A 25 -0.47 -10.17 11.00
N TYR A 26 0.38 -9.45 10.28
CA TYR A 26 0.40 -9.50 8.81
C TYR A 26 0.74 -10.89 8.27
N LYS A 27 1.66 -11.62 8.92
CA LYS A 27 1.99 -13.01 8.52
C LYS A 27 0.80 -13.95 8.72
N GLN A 28 0.06 -13.80 9.82
CA GLN A 28 -1.14 -14.60 10.11
C GLN A 28 -2.30 -14.28 9.18
N ALA A 29 -2.39 -13.04 8.69
CA ALA A 29 -3.44 -12.61 7.78
C ALA A 29 -3.31 -13.18 6.35
N ILE A 30 -2.12 -13.70 5.97
CA ILE A 30 -1.87 -14.24 4.63
C ILE A 30 -2.94 -15.29 4.27
N ALA A 31 -3.69 -15.01 3.20
CA ALA A 31 -4.79 -15.82 2.70
C ALA A 31 -5.89 -16.20 3.73
N SER A 32 -5.94 -15.51 4.87
CA SER A 32 -6.82 -15.86 6.00
C SER A 32 -7.89 -14.79 6.24
N TYR A 33 -7.49 -13.53 6.34
CA TYR A 33 -8.41 -12.40 6.57
C TYR A 33 -7.81 -11.09 6.06
N ALA A 34 -8.68 -10.09 5.86
CA ALA A 34 -8.25 -8.76 5.46
C ALA A 34 -7.87 -7.91 6.67
N ILE A 35 -6.78 -7.14 6.54
CA ILE A 35 -6.32 -6.17 7.54
C ILE A 35 -6.99 -4.82 7.28
N LYS A 36 -7.52 -4.19 8.34
CA LYS A 36 -8.13 -2.87 8.25
C LYS A 36 -7.16 -1.78 8.71
N TRP A 37 -6.92 -0.79 7.87
CA TRP A 37 -6.24 0.44 8.27
C TRP A 37 -7.25 1.47 8.73
N LEU A 38 -7.24 1.79 10.02
CA LEU A 38 -8.25 2.66 10.63
C LEU A 38 -8.00 4.15 10.39
N GLY A 39 -6.76 4.54 10.07
CA GLY A 39 -6.37 5.93 9.86
C GLY A 39 -6.23 6.29 8.39
N PHE A 40 -6.25 7.59 8.11
CA PHE A 40 -5.74 8.11 6.85
C PHE A 40 -4.29 7.68 6.67
N THR A 41 -3.95 7.23 5.48
CA THR A 41 -2.62 6.65 5.23
C THR A 41 -1.99 7.30 4.01
N SER A 42 -0.90 8.02 4.25
CA SER A 42 -0.05 8.58 3.21
C SER A 42 0.73 7.47 2.51
N THR A 43 0.71 7.50 1.18
CA THR A 43 1.44 6.57 0.30
C THR A 43 2.03 7.36 -0.87
N SER A 44 3.03 6.79 -1.52
CA SER A 44 3.66 7.38 -2.71
C SER A 44 3.59 6.41 -3.89
N ARG A 45 3.56 6.94 -5.12
CA ARG A 45 3.80 6.15 -6.34
C ARG A 45 5.29 5.88 -6.58
N ASP A 46 6.16 6.60 -5.89
CA ASP A 46 7.61 6.46 -5.99
C ASP A 46 8.14 5.58 -4.84
N LEU A 47 8.75 4.46 -5.22
CA LEU A 47 9.39 3.55 -4.27
C LEU A 47 10.52 4.24 -3.49
N HIS A 48 11.33 5.09 -4.13
CA HIS A 48 12.46 5.75 -3.48
C HIS A 48 11.99 6.73 -2.40
N VAL A 49 10.89 7.43 -2.65
CA VAL A 49 10.24 8.28 -1.64
C VAL A 49 9.78 7.43 -0.46
N ALA A 50 9.07 6.32 -0.72
CA ALA A 50 8.64 5.42 0.35
C ALA A 50 9.80 4.78 1.13
N GLU A 51 10.93 4.50 0.47
CA GLU A 51 12.13 3.96 1.11
C GLU A 51 12.92 5.00 1.90
N SER A 52 12.80 6.28 1.57
CA SER A 52 13.45 7.38 2.29
C SER A 52 12.91 7.57 3.71
N PHE A 53 11.68 7.11 3.97
CA PHE A 53 11.13 7.08 5.33
C PHE A 53 11.88 6.04 6.16
N HIS A 54 12.52 6.50 7.24
CA HIS A 54 13.19 5.64 8.20
C HIS A 54 12.20 4.63 8.80
N GLY A 55 12.53 3.33 8.72
CA GLY A 55 11.72 2.28 9.32
C GLY A 55 12.15 0.86 8.92
N ASN A 56 11.56 -0.13 9.60
CA ASN A 56 11.87 -1.54 9.39
C ASN A 56 10.94 -2.23 8.38
N THR A 57 10.00 -1.50 7.76
CA THR A 57 8.97 -2.07 6.89
C THR A 57 8.76 -1.21 5.63
N LEU A 58 8.57 -1.89 4.50
CA LEU A 58 8.04 -1.33 3.26
C LEU A 58 6.73 -2.06 2.90
N PHE A 59 5.67 -1.31 2.69
CA PHE A 59 4.42 -1.81 2.11
C PHE A 59 4.41 -1.58 0.61
N ILE A 60 4.00 -2.59 -0.14
CA ILE A 60 3.73 -2.54 -1.58
C ILE A 60 2.25 -2.86 -1.74
N ILE A 61 1.48 -1.88 -2.21
CA ILE A 61 0.02 -1.92 -2.25
C ILE A 61 -0.42 -1.93 -3.70
N GLU A 62 -1.04 -3.01 -4.14
CA GLU A 62 -1.66 -3.11 -5.47
C GLU A 62 -3.16 -2.79 -5.36
N ILE A 63 -3.60 -1.77 -6.09
CA ILE A 63 -5.01 -1.39 -6.20
C ILE A 63 -5.49 -1.74 -7.62
N GLN A 64 -6.48 -2.63 -7.70
CA GLN A 64 -7.10 -2.98 -9.00
C GLN A 64 -8.01 -1.86 -9.48
N THR A 65 -7.86 -1.41 -10.73
CA THR A 65 -8.63 -0.26 -11.27
C THR A 65 -10.13 -0.44 -11.32
N LYS A 66 -10.63 -1.68 -11.27
CA LYS A 66 -12.08 -1.94 -11.17
C LYS A 66 -12.68 -1.28 -9.91
N PHE A 67 -11.85 -1.01 -8.92
CA PHE A 67 -12.26 -0.33 -7.70
C PHE A 67 -11.81 1.12 -7.62
N MET A 68 -11.05 1.67 -8.57
CA MET A 68 -10.57 3.06 -8.50
C MET A 68 -11.71 4.09 -8.41
N HIS A 69 -12.87 3.78 -9.00
CA HIS A 69 -14.06 4.64 -8.93
C HIS A 69 -14.81 4.54 -7.58
N SER A 70 -14.58 3.49 -6.80
CA SER A 70 -15.18 3.26 -5.47
C SER A 70 -14.18 3.45 -4.33
N THR A 71 -12.89 3.52 -4.63
CA THR A 71 -11.86 3.74 -3.64
C THR A 71 -11.75 5.21 -3.37
N ASN A 72 -11.88 5.53 -2.10
CA ASN A 72 -11.62 6.82 -1.50
C ASN A 72 -10.13 7.19 -1.56
N LEU A 73 -9.57 7.25 -2.77
CA LEU A 73 -8.21 7.69 -3.06
C LEU A 73 -8.28 9.17 -3.42
N SER A 74 -7.63 10.00 -2.62
CA SER A 74 -7.40 11.38 -2.99
C SER A 74 -5.97 11.48 -3.50
N ASP A 75 -5.82 11.66 -4.81
CA ASP A 75 -4.56 12.14 -5.36
C ASP A 75 -4.38 13.58 -4.90
N ILE A 76 -3.40 13.83 -4.03
CA ILE A 76 -3.12 15.15 -3.48
C ILE A 76 -1.82 15.73 -4.02
N SER A 77 -1.19 15.07 -5.01
CA SER A 77 0.05 15.54 -5.62
C SER A 77 -0.06 16.98 -6.17
N SER A 78 -1.25 17.41 -6.60
CA SER A 78 -1.50 18.77 -7.10
C SER A 78 -1.70 19.83 -6.01
N VAL A 79 -1.86 19.45 -4.74
CA VAL A 79 -2.05 20.37 -3.60
C VAL A 79 -1.01 20.19 -2.50
N SER A 80 -0.13 19.18 -2.62
CA SER A 80 0.99 18.96 -1.71
C SER A 80 2.07 20.03 -1.92
N HIS A 81 2.75 20.41 -0.84
CA HIS A 81 3.92 21.28 -0.90
C HIS A 81 5.15 20.60 -1.55
N HIS A 82 5.06 19.28 -1.80
CA HIS A 82 6.09 18.45 -2.42
C HIS A 82 5.47 17.59 -3.56
N PRO A 83 5.15 18.18 -4.72
CA PRO A 83 4.49 17.49 -5.84
C PRO A 83 5.31 16.30 -6.39
N ASP A 84 6.62 16.30 -6.20
CA ASP A 84 7.53 15.22 -6.63
C ASP A 84 7.30 13.92 -5.84
N GLU A 85 6.69 13.98 -4.66
CA GLU A 85 6.40 12.79 -3.84
C GLU A 85 5.26 11.94 -4.40
N GLN A 86 4.53 12.44 -5.41
CA GLN A 86 3.37 11.80 -6.04
C GLN A 86 2.41 11.17 -5.01
N GLU A 87 2.16 11.91 -3.94
CA GLU A 87 1.45 11.42 -2.77
C GLU A 87 0.00 11.05 -3.11
N VAL A 88 -0.38 9.84 -2.71
CA VAL A 88 -1.76 9.35 -2.74
C VAL A 88 -2.19 9.11 -1.30
N LEU A 89 -3.22 9.82 -0.88
CA LEU A 89 -3.79 9.66 0.45
C LEU A 89 -4.91 8.62 0.40
N LEU A 90 -4.74 7.55 1.16
CA LEU A 90 -5.78 6.55 1.41
C LEU A 90 -6.66 7.04 2.55
N GLN A 91 -7.98 7.01 2.38
CA GLN A 91 -8.90 7.33 3.49
C GLN A 91 -8.87 6.27 4.59
N ALA A 92 -9.36 6.66 5.77
CA ALA A 92 -9.56 5.75 6.88
C ALA A 92 -10.52 4.59 6.54
N GLY A 93 -10.23 3.41 7.07
CA GLY A 93 -11.11 2.24 7.05
C GLY A 93 -10.92 1.28 5.88
N HIS A 94 -9.85 1.42 5.08
CA HIS A 94 -9.55 0.49 4.00
C HIS A 94 -9.18 -0.91 4.52
N TYR A 95 -9.67 -1.93 3.83
CA TYR A 95 -9.33 -3.32 4.06
C TYR A 95 -8.35 -3.79 2.98
N PHE A 96 -7.33 -4.54 3.37
CA PHE A 96 -6.32 -5.10 2.48
C PHE A 96 -6.20 -6.60 2.69
N GLU A 97 -6.14 -7.35 1.60
CA GLU A 97 -5.68 -8.74 1.66
C GLU A 97 -4.16 -8.75 1.71
N VAL A 98 -3.59 -9.56 2.60
CA VAL A 98 -2.14 -9.75 2.66
C VAL A 98 -1.76 -10.89 1.72
N GLU A 99 -1.07 -10.57 0.64
CA GLU A 99 -0.63 -11.57 -0.32
C GLU A 99 0.66 -12.25 0.15
N LYS A 100 1.59 -11.46 0.69
CA LYS A 100 2.92 -11.95 1.06
C LYS A 100 3.59 -11.07 2.10
N VAL A 101 4.36 -11.68 2.98
CA VAL A 101 5.33 -11.02 3.85
C VAL A 101 6.71 -11.63 3.58
N SER A 102 7.72 -10.79 3.35
CA SER A 102 9.11 -11.21 3.14
C SER A 102 10.07 -10.33 3.92
N SER A 103 11.35 -10.71 4.00
CA SER A 103 12.42 -9.90 4.59
C SER A 103 13.57 -9.78 3.60
N ILE A 104 14.03 -8.57 3.35
CA ILE A 104 15.15 -8.24 2.46
C ILE A 104 16.10 -7.35 3.26
N ASN A 105 17.34 -7.78 3.45
CA ASN A 105 18.37 -7.04 4.19
C ASN A 105 17.91 -6.57 5.59
N GLY A 106 17.10 -7.37 6.28
CA GLY A 106 16.57 -7.04 7.62
C GLY A 106 15.36 -6.11 7.63
N LYS A 107 14.89 -5.64 6.46
CA LYS A 107 13.64 -4.87 6.31
C LYS A 107 12.51 -5.81 5.88
N TYR A 108 11.36 -5.70 6.51
CA TYR A 108 10.16 -6.41 6.09
C TYR A 108 9.55 -5.77 4.84
N VAL A 109 9.11 -6.60 3.91
CA VAL A 109 8.36 -6.17 2.72
C VAL A 109 7.02 -6.89 2.72
N ILE A 110 5.95 -6.11 2.84
CA ILE A 110 4.57 -6.57 2.96
C ILE A 110 3.81 -6.20 1.70
N TYR A 111 3.24 -7.21 1.04
CA TYR A 111 2.46 -7.06 -0.19
C TYR A 111 0.97 -7.09 0.16
N LEU A 112 0.29 -6.00 -0.16
CA LEU A 112 -1.12 -5.79 0.09
C LEU A 112 -1.85 -5.67 -1.24
N VAL A 113 -3.02 -6.28 -1.34
CA VAL A 113 -3.88 -6.18 -2.52
C VAL A 113 -5.28 -5.73 -2.15
N PHE A 114 -5.88 -5.03 -3.11
CA PHE A 114 -7.24 -4.52 -3.05
C PHE A 114 -7.96 -4.70 -4.40
#